data_AF-A0A1H7YY30-F1
#
_entry.id   AF-A0A1H7YY30-F1
#
_cell.length_a   1.000
_cell.length_b   1.000
_cell.length_c   1.000
_cell.angle_alpha   90.00
_cell.angle_beta   90.00
_cell.angle_gamma   90.00
#
_symmetry.space_group_name_H-M   'P 1'
#
loop_
_entity.id
_entity.type
_entity.pdbx_description
1 polymer ?
#
loop_
_entity_poly.entity_id
_entity_poly.type
_entity_poly.pdbx_seq_one_letter_code
_entity_poly.pdbx_strand_id
1 'polypeptide(L)' 'MSHPYGQFEGSPLWEVINKGINDLVENNDLEEITKREYIVGYLCKLINESIMAKP' A
#
# COMPACT_ATOMS: atom_id res chain seq x y z
N MET A 1 -8.10 10.44 10.97
CA MET A 1 -8.55 9.17 11.58
C MET A 1 -7.38 8.20 11.53
N SER A 2 -7.06 7.52 12.63
CA SER A 2 -5.97 6.54 12.64
C SER A 2 -6.42 5.27 11.91
N HIS A 3 -5.73 4.88 10.83
CA HIS A 3 -5.87 3.57 10.18
C HIS A 3 -4.81 2.60 10.73
N PRO A 4 -4.98 1.27 10.62
CA PRO A 4 -4.10 0.30 11.25
C PRO A 4 -2.69 0.22 10.64
N TYR A 5 -2.46 0.91 9.51
CA TYR A 5 -1.26 0.79 8.70
C TYR A 5 -0.26 1.93 8.86
N GLY A 6 -0.44 2.80 9.86
CA GLY A 6 0.45 3.94 10.11
C GLY A 6 1.94 3.58 10.24
N GLN A 7 2.25 2.35 10.67
CA GLN A 7 3.63 1.84 10.76
C GLN A 7 4.37 1.78 9.42
N PHE A 8 3.66 1.79 8.29
CA PHE A 8 4.25 1.75 6.96
C PHE A 8 4.39 3.14 6.32
N GLU A 9 3.68 4.16 6.83
CA GLU A 9 3.70 5.49 6.22
C GLU A 9 5.10 6.10 6.19
N GLY A 10 5.45 6.71 5.05
CA GLY A 10 6.78 7.29 4.82
C GLY A 10 7.91 6.27 4.66
N SER A 11 7.62 4.96 4.75
CA SER A 11 8.61 3.92 4.42
C SER A 11 8.84 3.84 2.91
N PRO A 12 10.02 3.38 2.45
CA PRO A 12 10.28 3.20 1.02
C PRO A 12 9.26 2.27 0.33
N LEU A 13 8.78 1.24 1.03
CA LEU A 13 7.78 0.31 0.52
C LEU A 13 6.44 1.02 0.31
N TRP A 14 6.01 1.85 1.26
CA TRP A 14 4.79 2.63 1.14
C TRP A 14 4.83 3.60 -0.03
N GLU A 15 5.92 4.35 -0.17
CA GLU A 15 6.06 5.31 -1.28
C GLU A 15 5.99 4.63 -2.65
N VAL A 16 6.68 3.49 -2.80
CA VAL A 16 6.67 2.73 -4.06
C VAL A 16 5.27 2.19 -4.38
N ILE A 17 4.58 1.61 -3.40
CA ILE A 17 3.24 1.06 -3.61
C ILE A 17 2.22 2.18 -3.85
N ASN A 18 2.27 3.25 -3.06
CA ASN A 18 1.39 4.41 -3.22
C ASN A 18 1.54 5.03 -4.61
N LYS A 19 2.78 5.18 -5.10
CA LYS A 19 3.05 5.62 -6.46
C LYS A 19 2.46 4.65 -7.49
N GLY A 20 2.72 3.35 -7.36
CA GLY A 20 2.20 2.36 -8.31
C GLY A 20 0.67 2.35 -8.39
N ILE A 21 -0.03 2.46 -7.25
CA ILE A 21 -1.49 2.59 -7.22
C ILE A 21 -1.93 3.91 -7.87
N ASN A 22 -1.22 5.01 -7.61
CA ASN A 22 -1.52 6.29 -8.24
C ASN A 22 -1.43 6.21 -9.78
N ASP A 23 -0.34 5.64 -10.29
CA ASP A 23 -0.10 5.48 -11.74
C ASP A 23 -1.23 4.64 -12.39
N LEU A 24 -1.70 3.58 -11.72
CA LEU A 24 -2.82 2.76 -12.20
C LEU A 24 -4.16 3.51 -12.22
N VAL A 25 -4.41 4.35 -11.21
CA VAL A 25 -5.62 5.18 -11.16
C VAL A 25 -5.59 6.24 -12.26
N GLU A 26 -4.45 6.92 -12.45
CA GLU A 26 -4.28 7.93 -13.51
C GLU A 26 -4.46 7.34 -14.91
N ASN A 27 -4.02 6.09 -15.11
CA ASN A 27 -4.21 5.37 -16.38
C ASN A 27 -5.61 4.77 -16.56
N ASN A 28 -6.50 4.91 -15.57
CA ASN A 28 -7.82 4.26 -15.51
C ASN A 28 -7.78 2.72 -15.54
N ASP A 29 -6.66 2.13 -15.13
CA ASP A 29 -6.51 0.68 -14.97
C ASP A 29 -7.16 0.19 -13.66
N LEU A 30 -7.30 1.09 -12.68
CA LEU A 30 -7.85 0.80 -11.35
C LEU A 30 -8.75 1.95 -10.86
N GLU A 31 -9.89 1.59 -10.27
CA GLU A 31 -10.74 2.52 -9.51
C GLU A 31 -10.66 2.20 -8.01
N GLU A 32 -10.35 3.20 -7.19
CA GLU A 32 -10.29 3.05 -5.74
C GLU A 32 -11.66 3.25 -5.09
N ILE A 33 -12.22 2.18 -4.54
CA ILE A 33 -13.49 2.23 -3.80
C ILE A 33 -13.30 2.38 -2.28
N THR A 34 -12.08 2.19 -1.79
CA THR A 34 -11.70 2.39 -0.39
C THR A 34 -10.60 3.45 -0.32
N LYS A 35 -10.34 4.00 0.88
CA LYS A 35 -9.34 5.06 1.01
C LYS A 35 -7.94 4.54 0.72
N ARG A 36 -7.13 5.37 0.05
CA ARG A 36 -5.75 5.06 -0.37
C ARG A 36 -4.91 4.47 0.76
N GLU A 37 -4.99 5.02 1.97
CA GLU A 37 -4.20 4.55 3.12
C GLU A 37 -4.52 3.10 3.54
N TYR A 38 -5.73 2.61 3.28
CA TYR A 38 -6.10 1.21 3.54
C TYR A 38 -5.57 0.28 2.46
N ILE A 39 -5.64 0.70 1.19
CA ILE A 39 -5.16 -0.08 0.04
C ILE A 39 -3.63 -0.24 0.13
N VAL A 40 -2.91 0.90 0.19
CA VAL A 40 -1.44 0.91 0.27
C VAL A 40 -0.98 0.17 1.51
N GLY A 41 -1.58 0.47 2.66
CA GLY A 41 -1.21 -0.16 3.93
C GLY A 41 -1.40 -1.68 3.97
N TYR A 42 -2.49 -2.18 3.39
CA TYR A 42 -2.72 -3.62 3.28
C TYR A 42 -1.69 -4.31 2.38
N LEU A 43 -1.35 -3.70 1.24
CA LEU A 43 -0.33 -4.23 0.33
C LEU A 43 1.06 -4.23 0.99
N CYS A 44 1.42 -3.16 1.71
CA CYS A 44 2.66 -3.12 2.49
C CYS A 44 2.71 -4.27 3.52
N LYS A 45 1.60 -4.53 4.22
CA LYS A 45 1.49 -5.65 5.17
C LYS A 45 1.77 -6.99 4.48
N LEU A 46 1.09 -7.29 3.37
CA LEU A 46 1.25 -8.57 2.66
C LEU A 46 2.69 -8.80 2.19
N ILE A 47 3.32 -7.77 1.63
CA ILE A 47 4.71 -7.84 1.17
C ILE A 47 5.64 -8.06 2.36
N ASN A 48 5.47 -7.30 3.45
CA ASN A 48 6.30 -7.45 4.64
C ASN A 48 6.17 -8.86 5.25
N GLU A 49 4.96 -9.39 5.35
CA GLU A 49 4.69 -10.77 5.79
C GLU A 49 5.39 -11.80 4.89
N SER A 50 5.40 -11.59 3.57
CA SER A 50 6.08 -12.50 2.62
C SER A 50 7.61 -12.53 2.80
N ILE A 51 8.20 -11.43 3.25
CA ILE A 51 9.64 -11.33 3.51
C ILE A 51 9.99 -11.99 4.84
N MET A 52 9.16 -11.81 5.87
CA MET A 52 9.35 -12.38 7.21
C MET A 52 9.02 -13.88 7.29
N ALA A 53 8.18 -14.39 6.39
CA ALA A 53 7.76 -15.80 6.37
C ALA A 53 8.75 -16.76 5.69
N LYS A 54 9.93 -16.28 5.27
CA LYS A 54 10.98 -17.16 4.72
C LYS A 54 11.74 -17.84 5.87
N PRO A 55 11.86 -19.19 5.87
CA PRO A 55 12.67 -19.93 6.84
C PRO A 55 14.18 -19.64 6.69
#